data_AF-A0A1W2GNJ3-F1
#
_entry.id   AF-A0A1W2GNJ3-F1
#
_cell.length_a   1.000
_cell.length_b   1.000
_cell.length_c   1.000
_cell.angle_alpha   90.00
_cell.angle_beta   90.00
_cell.angle_gamma   90.00
#
_symmetry.space_group_name_H-M   'P 1'
#
loop_
_entity.id
_entity.type
_entity.pdbx_description
1 polymer ?
#
loop_
_entity_poly.entity_id
_entity_poly.type
_entity_poly.pdbx_seq_one_letter_code
_entity_poly.pdbx_strand_id
1 'polypeptide(L)'
;MKYEFSIFIIYANRYKIRDHSGLYFVTFTIIGWLDLFVRRAYKDCIIDSLNYCVGGKGLQVHAYVIMTNHLHLIVSAAAGHNLVSTVRDFKKFTSKALLWLINEIPEARREWMLNNFNNEANRTKRGAEYILWKEGYHAR
;
A
#
# COMPACT_ATOMS: atom_id res chain seq x y z
N MET A 1 -6.26 -26.34 4.06
CA MET A 1 -5.05 -25.63 4.53
C MET A 1 -5.43 -24.19 4.86
N LYS A 2 -5.41 -23.83 6.15
CA LYS A 2 -5.67 -22.46 6.61
C LYS A 2 -4.31 -21.80 6.82
N TYR A 3 -3.94 -20.85 5.97
CA TYR A 3 -2.77 -20.00 6.21
C TYR A 3 -3.18 -18.89 7.16
N GLU A 4 -2.87 -19.05 8.45
CA GLU A 4 -2.98 -17.97 9.43
C GLU A 4 -1.79 -17.02 9.27
N PHE A 5 -1.96 -15.96 8.49
CA PHE A 5 -1.00 -14.87 8.44
C PHE A 5 -1.07 -14.06 9.74
N SER A 6 -0.10 -14.26 10.64
CA SER A 6 0.13 -13.34 11.77
C SER A 6 0.59 -11.98 11.23
N ILE A 7 -0.14 -10.92 11.60
CA ILE A 7 0.05 -9.57 11.09
C ILE A 7 0.44 -8.65 12.24
N PHE A 8 1.71 -8.22 12.26
CA PHE A 8 2.16 -7.11 13.11
C PHE A 8 2.15 -5.78 12.32
N ILE A 9 1.51 -4.78 12.91
CA ILE A 9 1.28 -3.43 12.38
C ILE A 9 2.48 -2.56 12.71
N ILE A 10 3.08 -1.82 11.75
CA ILE A 10 3.97 -0.70 12.11
C ILE A 10 3.68 0.60 11.34
N TYR A 11 3.53 1.67 12.14
CA TYR A 11 3.49 3.10 11.80
C TYR A 11 4.86 3.64 11.39
N ALA A 12 4.89 4.57 10.42
CA ALA A 12 6.00 5.49 10.25
C ALA A 12 5.46 6.85 9.74
N ASN A 13 4.98 7.68 10.67
CA ASN A 13 4.66 9.09 10.42
C ASN A 13 5.97 9.88 10.35
N ARG A 14 6.50 10.16 9.15
CA ARG A 14 7.49 11.23 8.98
C ARG A 14 6.86 12.60 8.68
N TYR A 15 5.57 12.65 8.35
CA TYR A 15 4.78 13.88 8.26
C TYR A 15 3.52 13.72 9.10
N LYS A 16 3.27 14.67 10.01
CA LYS A 16 2.02 14.74 10.77
C LYS A 16 1.00 15.45 9.87
N ILE A 17 -0.03 14.75 9.44
CA ILE A 17 -1.25 15.38 8.92
C ILE A 17 -1.79 16.22 10.08
N ARG A 18 -1.59 17.54 10.01
CA ARG A 18 -2.01 18.50 11.06
C ARG A 18 -3.41 19.02 10.80
N ASP A 19 -3.80 19.06 9.53
CA ASP A 19 -5.12 19.47 9.08
C ASP A 19 -5.81 18.32 8.36
N HIS A 20 -6.84 17.74 8.97
CA HIS A 20 -7.60 16.65 8.36
C HIS A 20 -8.43 17.08 7.15
N SER A 21 -8.64 18.39 6.96
CA SER A 21 -9.28 18.98 5.78
C SER A 21 -8.31 19.36 4.66
N GLY A 22 -7.00 19.21 4.90
CA GLY A 22 -5.96 19.55 3.93
C GLY A 22 -5.91 18.62 2.72
N LEU A 23 -5.39 19.16 1.61
CA LEU A 23 -5.05 18.42 0.41
C LEU A 23 -3.61 17.92 0.52
N TYR A 24 -3.37 16.63 0.27
CA TYR A 24 -2.07 16.01 0.44
C TYR A 24 -1.62 15.29 -0.83
N PHE A 25 -0.43 15.59 -1.31
CA PHE A 25 0.24 14.75 -2.31
C PHE A 25 0.97 13.61 -1.59
N VAL A 26 0.59 12.35 -1.80
CA VAL A 26 1.21 11.18 -1.18
C VAL A 26 1.82 10.24 -2.21
N THR A 27 2.96 9.65 -1.88
CA THR A 27 3.64 8.64 -2.70
C THR A 27 3.79 7.33 -1.95
N PHE A 28 3.34 6.22 -2.54
CA PHE A 28 3.56 4.86 -2.05
C PHE A 28 4.49 4.11 -2.99
N THR A 29 5.61 3.60 -2.47
CA THR A 29 6.65 2.95 -3.28
C THR A 29 6.79 1.49 -2.89
N ILE A 30 6.93 0.61 -3.88
CA ILE A 30 7.25 -0.81 -3.66
C ILE A 30 8.69 -0.94 -3.17
N ILE A 31 8.92 -1.81 -2.20
CA ILE A 31 10.26 -2.14 -1.71
C ILE A 31 11.18 -2.52 -2.86
N GLY A 32 12.44 -2.08 -2.81
CA GLY A 32 13.42 -2.35 -3.87
C GLY A 32 13.11 -1.69 -5.21
N TRP A 33 12.12 -0.79 -5.29
CA TRP A 33 11.64 -0.22 -6.55
C TRP A 33 11.21 -1.28 -7.58
N LEU A 34 10.73 -2.43 -7.10
CA LEU A 34 10.31 -3.53 -7.95
C LEU A 34 9.11 -3.12 -8.79
N ASP A 35 9.17 -3.39 -10.09
CA ASP A 35 8.07 -3.13 -11.02
C ASP A 35 6.93 -4.15 -10.82
N LEU A 36 6.12 -3.92 -9.79
CA LEU A 36 4.97 -4.76 -9.45
C LEU A 36 3.77 -4.46 -10.36
N PHE A 37 3.47 -3.18 -10.62
CA PHE A 37 2.25 -2.73 -11.31
C PHE A 37 2.29 -2.86 -12.84
N VAL A 38 3.11 -3.79 -13.35
CA VAL A 38 3.22 -4.10 -14.79
C VAL A 38 1.97 -4.80 -15.31
N ARG A 39 1.40 -5.73 -14.53
CA ARG A 39 0.17 -6.44 -14.89
C ARG A 39 -1.07 -5.65 -14.52
N ARG A 40 -2.13 -5.80 -15.32
CA ARG A 40 -3.43 -5.16 -15.09
C ARG A 40 -4.03 -5.57 -13.74
N ALA A 41 -4.00 -6.86 -13.39
CA ALA A 41 -4.57 -7.38 -12.14
C ALA A 41 -4.06 -6.67 -10.88
N TYR A 42 -2.77 -6.31 -10.82
CA TYR A 42 -2.22 -5.57 -9.69
C TYR A 42 -2.70 -4.11 -9.65
N LYS A 43 -2.88 -3.48 -10.82
CA LYS A 43 -3.43 -2.12 -10.93
C LYS A 43 -4.92 -2.11 -10.55
N ASP A 44 -5.69 -3.08 -11.03
CA ASP A 44 -7.10 -3.24 -10.70
C ASP A 44 -7.27 -3.41 -9.17
N CYS A 45 -6.44 -4.24 -8.53
CA CYS A 45 -6.41 -4.37 -7.07
C CYS A 45 -6.21 -3.04 -6.34
N ILE A 46 -5.35 -2.15 -6.85
CA ILE A 46 -5.12 -0.82 -6.30
C ILE A 46 -6.35 0.07 -6.48
N ILE A 47 -6.93 0.09 -7.69
CA ILE A 47 -8.10 0.90 -8.02
C ILE A 47 -9.31 0.48 -7.17
N ASP A 48 -9.57 -0.82 -7.05
CA ASP A 48 -10.66 -1.35 -6.24
C ASP A 48 -10.47 -1.01 -4.76
N SER A 49 -9.24 -1.07 -4.28
CA SER A 49 -8.90 -0.67 -2.90
C SER A 49 -9.09 0.83 -2.65
N LEU A 50 -8.79 1.67 -3.64
CA LEU A 50 -9.06 3.11 -3.58
C LEU A 50 -10.57 3.37 -3.57
N ASN A 51 -11.32 2.74 -4.47
CA ASN A 51 -12.78 2.87 -4.55
C ASN A 51 -13.46 2.44 -3.24
N TYR A 52 -12.99 1.35 -2.63
CA TYR A 52 -13.48 0.94 -1.31
C TYR A 52 -13.21 2.02 -0.23
N CYS A 53 -12.03 2.63 -0.25
CA CYS A 53 -11.70 3.71 0.69
C CYS A 53 -12.53 4.99 0.42
N VAL A 54 -12.86 5.27 -0.84
CA VAL A 54 -13.73 6.39 -1.22
C VAL A 54 -15.15 6.15 -0.71
N GLY A 55 -15.73 4.98 -1.01
CA GLY A 55 -17.12 4.67 -0.65
C GLY A 55 -17.35 4.40 0.84
N GLY A 56 -16.36 3.89 1.56
CA GLY A 56 -16.53 3.42 2.94
C GLY A 56 -15.65 4.07 4.00
N LYS A 57 -14.61 4.82 3.62
CA LYS A 57 -13.64 5.40 4.58
C LYS A 57 -13.45 6.91 4.46
N GLY A 58 -14.29 7.58 3.67
CA GLY A 58 -14.24 9.02 3.48
C GLY A 58 -12.95 9.50 2.82
N LEU A 59 -12.26 8.63 2.07
CA LEU A 59 -11.13 9.06 1.24
C LEU A 59 -11.66 9.89 0.07
N GLN A 60 -11.04 11.03 -0.20
CA GLN A 60 -11.29 11.79 -1.41
C GLN A 60 -10.03 11.72 -2.27
N VAL A 61 -10.15 11.17 -3.48
CA VAL A 61 -9.05 11.06 -4.44
C VAL A 61 -9.29 12.09 -5.54
N HIS A 62 -8.40 13.09 -5.63
CA HIS A 62 -8.51 14.18 -6.60
C HIS A 62 -7.72 13.90 -7.87
N ALA A 63 -6.58 13.23 -7.73
CA ALA A 63 -5.77 12.75 -8.84
C ALA A 63 -4.95 11.54 -8.41
N TYR A 64 -4.59 10.69 -9.37
CA TYR A 64 -3.65 9.61 -9.15
C TYR A 64 -2.86 9.26 -10.41
N VAL A 65 -1.68 8.68 -10.21
CA VAL A 65 -0.97 7.94 -11.26
C VAL A 65 -0.36 6.68 -10.65
N ILE A 66 -0.59 5.55 -11.31
CA ILE A 66 0.04 4.27 -10.98
C ILE A 66 1.21 4.07 -11.96
N MET A 67 2.42 4.24 -11.45
CA MET A 67 3.65 3.90 -12.16
C MET A 67 3.97 2.42 -11.94
N THR A 68 4.98 1.88 -12.61
CA THR A 68 5.30 0.44 -12.52
C THR A 68 5.70 -0.02 -11.11
N ASN A 69 6.31 0.85 -10.31
CA ASN A 69 6.83 0.51 -8.97
C ASN A 69 6.37 1.46 -7.85
N HIS A 70 5.51 2.44 -8.16
CA HIS A 70 4.98 3.36 -7.16
C HIS A 70 3.63 3.95 -7.58
N LEU A 71 2.92 4.51 -6.61
CA LEU A 71 1.63 5.17 -6.74
C LEU A 71 1.75 6.59 -6.18
N HIS A 72 1.38 7.58 -6.99
CA HIS A 72 1.18 8.97 -6.53
C HIS A 72 -0.31 9.27 -6.44
N LEU A 73 -0.71 9.93 -5.36
CA LEU A 73 -2.09 10.36 -5.13
C LEU A 73 -2.11 11.82 -4.68
N ILE A 74 -3.14 12.56 -5.06
CA ILE A 74 -3.56 13.80 -4.43
C ILE A 74 -4.87 13.49 -3.70
N VAL A 75 -4.87 13.55 -2.37
CA VAL A 75 -5.97 13.07 -1.52
C VAL A 75 -6.30 14.02 -0.37
N SER A 76 -7.55 13.98 0.06
CA SER A 76 -8.03 14.56 1.33
C SER A 76 -8.93 13.56 2.05
N ALA A 77 -9.35 13.90 3.27
CA ALA A 77 -10.40 13.16 3.97
C ALA A 77 -11.66 14.00 4.08
N ALA A 78 -12.82 13.36 3.93
CA ALA A 78 -14.10 13.97 4.24
C ALA A 78 -14.17 14.37 5.74
N ALA A 79 -15.01 15.33 6.07
CA ALA A 79 -15.19 15.80 7.45
C ALA A 79 -15.52 14.62 8.39
N GLY A 80 -14.85 14.57 9.55
CA GLY A 80 -15.00 13.48 10.52
C GLY A 80 -14.20 12.21 10.20
N HIS A 81 -13.52 12.13 9.06
CA HIS A 81 -12.65 11.00 8.70
C HIS A 81 -11.16 11.30 8.92
N ASN A 82 -10.38 10.25 9.20
CA ASN A 82 -8.95 10.38 9.47
C ASN A 82 -8.10 9.80 8.33
N LEU A 83 -7.49 10.69 7.53
CA LEU A 83 -6.68 10.32 6.37
C LEU A 83 -5.52 9.36 6.72
N VAL A 84 -4.85 9.54 7.87
CA VAL A 84 -3.75 8.66 8.30
C VAL A 84 -4.23 7.22 8.49
N SER A 85 -5.39 7.05 9.14
CA SER A 85 -5.99 5.74 9.37
C SER A 85 -6.41 5.07 8.06
N THR A 86 -7.01 5.83 7.14
CA THR A 86 -7.42 5.33 5.83
C THR A 86 -6.22 4.89 4.99
N VAL A 87 -5.16 5.70 4.93
CA VAL A 87 -3.91 5.35 4.21
C VAL A 87 -3.24 4.13 4.82
N ARG A 88 -3.18 4.04 6.16
CA ARG A 88 -2.62 2.88 6.86
C ARG A 88 -3.38 1.61 6.49
N ASP A 89 -4.71 1.66 6.56
CA ASP A 89 -5.55 0.51 6.28
C ASP A 89 -5.49 0.12 4.79
N PHE A 90 -5.44 1.10 3.89
CA PHE A 90 -5.23 0.89 2.45
C PHE A 90 -3.93 0.12 2.20
N LYS A 91 -2.79 0.58 2.76
CA LYS A 91 -1.51 -0.12 2.63
C LYS A 91 -1.57 -1.53 3.22
N LYS A 92 -2.23 -1.71 4.37
CA LYS A 92 -2.39 -3.01 5.03
C LYS A 92 -3.19 -4.00 4.17
N PHE A 93 -4.32 -3.56 3.63
CA PHE A 93 -5.17 -4.39 2.78
C PHE A 93 -4.46 -4.76 1.47
N THR A 94 -3.95 -3.75 0.77
CA THR A 94 -3.28 -3.94 -0.52
C THR A 94 -2.04 -4.81 -0.42
N SER A 95 -1.24 -4.72 0.65
CA SER A 95 -0.13 -5.65 0.86
C SER A 95 -0.58 -7.11 0.81
N LYS A 96 -1.67 -7.45 1.52
CA LYS A 96 -2.18 -8.83 1.54
C LYS A 96 -2.78 -9.24 0.21
N ALA A 97 -3.60 -8.38 -0.38
CA ALA A 97 -4.27 -8.67 -1.64
C ALA A 97 -3.25 -8.85 -2.79
N LEU A 98 -2.23 -8.01 -2.85
CA LEU A 98 -1.16 -8.11 -3.85
C LEU A 98 -0.28 -9.35 -3.61
N LEU A 99 0.07 -9.69 -2.37
CA LEU A 99 0.79 -10.94 -2.06
C LEU A 99 0.00 -12.18 -2.47
N TRP A 100 -1.32 -12.17 -2.24
CA TRP A 100 -2.20 -13.24 -2.72
C TRP A 100 -2.19 -13.30 -4.26
N LEU A 101 -2.37 -12.18 -4.95
CA LEU A 101 -2.35 -12.12 -6.42
C LEU A 101 -1.02 -12.61 -7.01
N ILE A 102 0.11 -12.26 -6.40
CA ILE A 102 1.44 -12.72 -6.84
C ILE A 102 1.53 -14.25 -6.85
N ASN A 103 0.88 -14.91 -5.89
CA ASN A 103 0.83 -16.37 -5.81
C ASN A 103 -0.21 -16.98 -6.75
N GLU A 104 -1.33 -16.29 -6.98
CA GLU A 104 -2.43 -16.79 -7.79
C GLU A 104 -2.16 -16.72 -9.30
N ILE A 105 -1.64 -15.59 -9.80
CA ILE A 105 -1.49 -15.39 -11.25
C ILE A 105 -0.10 -15.83 -11.74
N PRO A 106 0.03 -16.28 -13.01
CA PRO A 106 1.34 -16.58 -13.59
C PRO A 106 2.27 -15.36 -13.57
N GLU A 107 3.38 -15.47 -12.86
CA GLU A 107 4.36 -14.39 -12.69
C GLU A 107 5.78 -14.96 -12.68
N ALA A 108 6.54 -14.70 -13.74
CA ALA A 108 7.89 -15.23 -13.93
C ALA A 108 8.86 -14.75 -12.83
N ARG A 109 8.63 -13.59 -12.22
CA ARG A 109 9.48 -13.02 -11.17
C ARG A 109 8.95 -13.29 -9.76
N ARG A 110 7.99 -14.21 -9.58
CA ARG A 110 7.30 -14.45 -8.29
C ARG A 110 8.27 -14.68 -7.15
N GLU A 111 9.12 -15.69 -7.27
CA GLU A 111 10.07 -16.07 -6.21
C GLU A 111 11.02 -14.93 -5.88
N TRP A 112 11.52 -14.23 -6.90
CA TRP A 112 12.38 -13.07 -6.73
C TRP A 112 11.66 -11.93 -5.99
N MET A 113 10.42 -11.60 -6.33
CA MET A 113 9.65 -10.56 -5.62
C MET A 113 9.37 -10.96 -4.18
N LEU A 114 8.90 -12.19 -3.94
CA LEU A 114 8.61 -12.68 -2.59
C LEU A 114 9.87 -12.70 -1.73
N ASN A 115 11.02 -13.12 -2.28
CA ASN A 115 12.30 -13.08 -1.57
C ASN A 115 12.70 -11.65 -1.20
N ASN A 116 12.55 -10.68 -2.11
CA ASN A 116 12.81 -9.26 -1.79
C ASN A 116 11.92 -8.75 -0.65
N PHE A 117 10.62 -9.07 -0.68
CA PHE A 117 9.68 -8.65 0.37
C PHE A 117 9.95 -9.32 1.72
N ASN A 118 10.37 -10.60 1.70
CA ASN A 118 10.73 -11.34 2.91
C ASN A 118 12.05 -10.82 3.50
N ASN A 119 13.05 -10.58 2.66
CA ASN A 119 14.33 -10.02 3.08
C ASN A 119 14.16 -8.66 3.78
N GLU A 120 13.28 -7.80 3.26
CA GLU A 120 12.96 -6.53 3.92
C GLU A 120 12.25 -6.74 5.27
N ALA A 121 11.35 -7.72 5.35
CA ALA A 121 10.66 -8.05 6.60
C ALA A 121 11.64 -8.55 7.68
N ASN A 122 12.56 -9.44 7.30
CA ASN A 122 13.64 -9.93 8.16
C ASN A 122 14.60 -8.82 8.59
N ARG A 123 14.97 -7.93 7.66
CA ARG A 123 15.86 -6.79 7.91
C ARG A 123 15.28 -5.83 8.95
N THR A 124 13.97 -5.55 8.85
CA THR A 124 13.30 -4.59 9.73
C THR A 124 12.91 -5.20 11.08
N LYS A 125 12.93 -6.54 11.22
CA LYS A 125 12.61 -7.30 12.44
C LYS A 125 11.22 -6.98 13.02
N ARG A 126 10.23 -6.76 12.15
CA ARG A 126 8.89 -6.26 12.52
C ARG A 126 7.83 -7.33 12.74
N GLY A 127 8.21 -8.61 12.71
CA GLY A 127 7.28 -9.73 12.90
C GLY A 127 6.29 -9.98 11.76
N ALA A 128 6.40 -9.26 10.64
CA ALA A 128 5.70 -9.57 9.40
C ALA A 128 6.55 -10.54 8.57
N GLU A 129 5.90 -11.44 7.82
CA GLU A 129 6.59 -12.35 6.89
C GLU A 129 7.03 -11.64 5.60
N TYR A 130 6.28 -10.62 5.16
CA TYR A 130 6.55 -9.87 3.95
C TYR A 130 6.27 -8.38 4.16
N ILE A 131 7.14 -7.51 3.65
CA ILE A 131 6.91 -6.06 3.55
C ILE A 131 6.95 -5.65 2.08
N LEU A 132 5.81 -5.16 1.60
CA LEU A 132 5.64 -4.80 0.18
C LEU A 132 5.84 -3.30 -0.06
N TRP A 133 5.28 -2.45 0.81
CA TRP A 133 5.41 -1.01 0.71
C TRP A 133 6.61 -0.49 1.52
N LYS A 134 7.36 0.44 0.93
CA LYS A 134 8.36 1.22 1.67
C LYS A 134 7.71 1.98 2.82
N GLU A 135 8.48 2.16 3.90
CA GLU A 135 8.03 2.90 5.07
C GLU A 135 7.75 4.37 4.77
N GLY A 136 6.68 4.86 5.39
CA GLY A 136 6.18 6.21 5.20
C GLY A 136 5.47 6.42 3.87
N TYR A 137 5.25 7.70 3.59
CA TYR A 137 4.85 8.27 2.32
C TYR A 137 5.45 9.68 2.29
N HIS A 138 5.89 10.14 1.12
CA HIS A 138 6.28 11.53 0.97
C HIS A 138 5.01 12.36 0.85
N ALA A 139 4.68 13.12 1.90
CA ALA A 139 3.65 14.15 1.87
C ALA A 139 4.31 15.51 1.63
N ARG A 140 3.86 16.25 0.62
CA ARG A 140 4.17 17.66 0.42
C ARG A 140 2.88 18.44 0.31
#